data_AF-A0AAX1ZY92-F1
#
_entry.id   AF-A0AAX1ZY92-F1
#
_cell.length_a   1.000
_cell.length_b   1.000
_cell.length_c   1.000
_cell.angle_alpha   90.00
_cell.angle_beta   90.00
_cell.angle_gamma   90.00
#
_symmetry.space_group_name_H-M   'P 1'
#
loop_
_entity.id
_entity.type
_entity.pdbx_description
1 polymer ?
#
loop_
_entity_poly.entity_id
_entity_poly.type
_entity_poly.pdbx_seq_one_letter_code
_entity_poly.pdbx_strand_id
1 'polypeptide(L)'
;MKKKHLIELRNSLRRRGFWVDVIDRELVLDQWYSKSNFCEMLELLTSLQISIQIGEQGIRLEPNTLVPDEIFNRIESFNRDDLRLIPISLTIPQGWSYNPNNDLSMLEIDCGIVSLVFALNKVDLYTSMSCDGHGQREPKIWFNGHAYIETIRKILMEANREVSFAYDWEIREEGSSSVLTAKKRLSNDKWDVKKIQDDALALSEYIYNNYFRIW
;
A
#
# COMPACT_ATOMS: atom_id res chain seq x y z
N MET A 1 6.96 -24.05 9.91
CA MET A 1 6.02 -23.15 9.22
C MET A 1 6.11 -23.38 7.71
N LYS A 2 5.00 -23.58 7.00
CA LYS A 2 5.03 -23.77 5.55
C LYS A 2 5.41 -22.42 4.90
N LYS A 3 6.51 -22.38 4.13
CA LYS A 3 6.97 -21.21 3.34
C LYS A 3 5.81 -20.49 2.63
N LYS A 4 4.80 -21.25 2.20
CA LYS A 4 3.54 -20.77 1.65
C LYS A 4 2.83 -19.72 2.53
N HIS A 5 2.59 -19.97 3.82
CA HIS A 5 1.84 -19.04 4.66
C HIS A 5 2.53 -17.70 4.84
N LEU A 6 3.86 -17.69 4.89
CA LEU A 6 4.63 -16.44 5.00
C LEU A 6 4.52 -15.61 3.72
N ILE A 7 4.49 -16.27 2.56
CA ILE A 7 4.27 -15.64 1.26
C ILE A 7 2.86 -15.09 1.14
N GLU A 8 1.84 -15.83 1.58
CA GLU A 8 0.45 -15.34 1.57
C GLU A 8 0.28 -14.13 2.50
N LEU A 9 0.84 -14.20 3.71
CA LEU A 9 0.82 -13.07 4.64
C LEU A 9 1.48 -11.82 4.05
N ARG A 10 2.65 -11.99 3.42
CA ARG A 10 3.33 -10.92 2.68
C ARG A 10 2.41 -10.33 1.61
N ASN A 11 1.75 -11.17 0.82
CA ASN A 11 0.88 -10.70 -0.27
C ASN A 11 -0.33 -9.91 0.26
N SER A 12 -0.97 -10.37 1.33
CA SER A 12 -2.10 -9.65 1.92
C SER A 12 -1.68 -8.33 2.56
N LEU A 13 -0.51 -8.29 3.21
CA LEU A 13 0.06 -7.04 3.71
C LEU A 13 0.32 -6.04 2.57
N ARG A 14 0.88 -6.49 1.44
CA ARG A 14 1.09 -5.65 0.25
C ARG A 14 -0.20 -5.10 -0.34
N ARG A 15 -1.23 -5.96 -0.47
CA ARG A 15 -2.57 -5.55 -0.92
C ARG A 15 -3.20 -4.52 0.02
N ARG A 16 -2.94 -4.65 1.32
CA ARG A 16 -3.39 -3.67 2.31
C ARG A 16 -2.65 -2.33 2.23
N GLY A 17 -1.43 -2.30 1.67
CA GLY A 17 -0.61 -1.09 1.60
C GLY A 17 0.79 -1.22 2.16
N PHE A 18 1.10 -2.30 2.87
CA PHE A 18 2.40 -2.51 3.52
C PHE A 18 3.34 -3.23 2.56
N TRP A 19 4.26 -2.50 1.93
CA TRP A 19 5.26 -3.12 1.08
C TRP A 19 6.29 -3.87 1.91
N VAL A 20 6.03 -5.17 2.11
CA VAL A 20 6.88 -6.06 2.90
C VAL A 20 7.58 -7.08 2.01
N ASP A 21 8.85 -7.37 2.29
CA ASP A 21 9.61 -8.46 1.69
C ASP A 21 9.89 -9.57 2.72
N VAL A 22 10.19 -10.77 2.22
CA VAL A 22 10.60 -11.89 3.07
C VAL A 22 12.11 -12.03 3.01
N ILE A 23 12.80 -11.62 4.07
CA ILE A 23 14.27 -11.67 4.21
C ILE A 23 14.60 -12.50 5.44
N ASP A 24 15.38 -13.57 5.31
CA ASP A 24 15.77 -14.44 6.43
C ASP A 24 14.62 -14.92 7.33
N ARG A 25 13.46 -15.17 6.72
CA ARG A 25 12.18 -15.56 7.37
C ARG A 25 11.51 -14.46 8.18
N GLU A 26 11.99 -13.22 8.09
CA GLU A 26 11.31 -12.03 8.59
C GLU A 26 10.48 -11.38 7.48
N LEU A 27 9.34 -10.80 7.85
CA LEU A 27 8.63 -9.82 7.02
C LEU A 27 9.23 -8.46 7.33
N VAL A 28 9.99 -7.92 6.39
CA VAL A 28 10.69 -6.64 6.51
C VAL A 28 9.91 -5.60 5.72
N LEU A 29 9.42 -4.58 6.41
CA LEU A 29 8.74 -3.44 5.79
C LEU A 29 9.77 -2.60 5.03
N ASP A 30 9.40 -2.07 3.87
CA ASP A 30 10.29 -1.20 3.09
C ASP A 30 10.75 0.00 3.93
N GLN A 31 12.00 0.43 3.75
CA GLN A 31 12.59 1.52 4.55
C GLN A 31 11.92 2.88 4.32
N TRP A 32 11.06 3.01 3.30
CA TRP A 32 10.30 4.22 3.03
C TRP A 32 9.12 4.44 3.99
N TYR A 33 8.74 3.44 4.77
CA TYR A 33 7.68 3.57 5.76
C TYR A 33 8.19 4.24 7.04
N SER A 34 7.30 4.92 7.74
CA SER A 34 7.61 5.53 9.04
C SER A 34 7.54 4.51 10.17
N LYS A 35 8.05 4.92 11.34
CA LYS A 35 7.83 4.18 12.59
C LYS A 35 6.36 3.97 12.91
N SER A 36 5.53 4.98 12.67
CA SER A 36 4.08 4.90 12.89
C SER A 36 3.46 3.83 11.99
N ASN A 37 3.85 3.76 10.71
CA ASN A 37 3.34 2.73 9.81
C ASN A 37 3.74 1.32 10.24
N PHE A 38 4.96 1.15 10.74
CA PHE A 38 5.37 -0.14 11.30
C PHE A 38 4.50 -0.51 12.51
N CYS A 39 4.22 0.45 13.41
CA CYS A 39 3.30 0.24 14.52
C CYS A 39 1.87 -0.11 14.04
N GLU A 40 1.34 0.60 13.05
CA GLU A 40 0.02 0.30 12.47
C GLU A 40 -0.04 -1.12 11.89
N MET A 41 1.03 -1.59 11.24
CA MET A 41 1.14 -2.97 10.76
C MET A 41 1.03 -3.97 11.93
N LEU A 42 1.75 -3.70 13.03
CA LEU A 42 1.74 -4.57 14.21
C LEU A 42 0.39 -4.56 14.92
N GLU A 43 -0.24 -3.39 15.04
CA GLU A 43 -1.58 -3.22 15.62
C GLU A 43 -2.63 -3.99 14.82
N LEU A 44 -2.58 -3.92 13.48
CA LEU A 44 -3.41 -4.72 12.59
C LEU A 44 -3.21 -6.21 12.84
N LEU A 45 -1.96 -6.70 12.78
CA LEU A 45 -1.66 -8.13 12.92
C LEU A 45 -2.08 -8.67 14.30
N THR A 46 -1.84 -7.88 15.35
CA THR A 46 -2.20 -8.25 16.72
C THR A 46 -3.72 -8.22 16.93
N SER A 47 -4.42 -7.25 16.35
CA SER A 47 -5.90 -7.19 16.38
C SER A 47 -6.55 -8.41 15.71
N LEU A 48 -5.88 -8.96 14.70
CA LEU A 48 -6.25 -10.21 14.03
C LEU A 48 -5.73 -11.47 14.74
N GLN A 49 -5.14 -11.33 15.93
CA GLN A 49 -4.62 -12.42 16.75
C GLN A 49 -3.53 -13.26 16.06
N ILE A 50 -2.75 -12.62 15.19
CA ILE A 50 -1.60 -13.26 14.56
C ILE A 50 -0.44 -13.16 15.55
N SER A 51 0.02 -14.29 16.07
CA SER A 51 1.19 -14.34 16.96
C SER A 51 2.47 -14.03 16.21
N ILE A 52 3.09 -12.90 16.57
CA ILE A 52 4.32 -12.36 15.98
C ILE A 52 5.40 -12.09 17.02
N GLN A 53 6.66 -12.09 16.58
CA GLN A 53 7.84 -11.67 17.34
C GLN A 53 8.60 -10.62 16.56
N ILE A 54 9.24 -9.69 17.26
CA ILE A 54 10.14 -8.70 16.65
C ILE A 54 11.48 -9.39 16.36
N GLY A 55 11.89 -9.33 15.10
CA GLY A 55 13.17 -9.81 14.60
C GLY A 55 14.26 -8.73 14.63
N GLU A 56 15.31 -8.95 13.85
CA GLU A 56 16.41 -7.99 13.72
C GLU A 56 16.03 -6.81 12.81
N GLN A 57 15.35 -7.11 11.70
CA GLN A 57 14.97 -6.13 10.67
C GLN A 57 13.46 -6.00 10.47
N GLY A 58 12.67 -6.96 10.95
CA GLY A 58 11.23 -6.99 10.74
C GLY A 58 10.50 -7.81 11.78
N ILE A 59 9.43 -8.49 11.34
CA ILE A 59 8.64 -9.38 12.19
C ILE A 59 8.79 -10.83 11.78
N ARG A 60 8.67 -11.74 12.74
CA ARG A 60 8.61 -13.19 12.54
C ARG A 60 7.27 -13.70 13.04
N LEU A 61 6.72 -14.72 12.38
CA LEU A 61 5.62 -15.48 12.98
C LEU A 61 6.18 -16.40 14.08
N GLU A 62 5.47 -16.49 15.19
CA GLU A 62 5.84 -17.43 16.26
C GLU A 62 5.84 -18.89 15.77
N PRO A 63 6.64 -19.77 16.40
CA PRO A 63 6.58 -21.20 16.12
C PRO A 63 5.15 -21.73 16.29
N ASN A 64 4.65 -22.46 15.29
CA ASN A 64 3.30 -23.03 15.24
C ASN A 64 2.14 -22.04 15.03
N THR A 65 2.41 -20.76 14.74
CA THR A 65 1.36 -19.84 14.28
C THR A 65 0.70 -20.41 13.01
N LEU A 66 -0.62 -20.61 13.09
CA LEU A 66 -1.47 -20.95 11.95
C LEU A 66 -2.26 -19.70 11.61
N VAL A 67 -2.18 -19.27 10.35
CA VAL A 67 -2.98 -18.16 9.83
C VAL A 67 -4.04 -18.76 8.89
N PRO A 68 -5.31 -18.84 9.31
CA PRO A 68 -6.40 -19.28 8.45
C PRO A 68 -6.53 -18.41 7.20
N ASP A 69 -6.98 -19.00 6.09
CA ASP A 69 -7.11 -18.27 4.81
C ASP A 69 -8.04 -17.05 4.91
N GLU A 70 -9.05 -17.09 5.79
CA GLU A 70 -9.95 -15.96 6.07
C GLU A 70 -9.24 -14.74 6.65
N ILE A 71 -8.14 -14.92 7.38
CA ILE A 71 -7.38 -13.82 7.99
C ILE A 71 -6.68 -13.00 6.90
N PHE A 72 -6.23 -13.63 5.81
CA PHE A 72 -5.63 -12.92 4.68
C PHE A 72 -6.58 -11.89 4.07
N ASN A 73 -7.85 -12.27 3.86
CA ASN A 73 -8.88 -11.34 3.39
C ASN A 73 -9.16 -10.23 4.42
N ARG A 74 -9.15 -10.56 5.72
CA ARG A 74 -9.36 -9.58 6.79
C ARG A 74 -8.23 -8.57 6.92
N ILE A 75 -6.98 -8.94 6.60
CA ILE A 75 -5.86 -8.00 6.53
C ILE A 75 -6.15 -6.96 5.44
N GLU A 76 -6.59 -7.40 4.26
CA GLU A 76 -6.84 -6.54 3.10
C GLU A 76 -7.97 -5.54 3.35
N SER A 77 -9.01 -5.94 4.08
CA SER A 77 -10.16 -5.10 4.42
C SER A 77 -10.07 -4.43 5.79
N PHE A 78 -8.94 -4.53 6.50
CA PHE A 78 -8.82 -4.03 7.87
C PHE A 78 -8.89 -2.50 7.90
N ASN A 79 -9.78 -1.94 8.74
CA ASN A 79 -9.89 -0.50 8.95
C ASN A 79 -9.44 -0.10 10.36
N ARG A 80 -9.24 1.21 10.57
CA ARG A 80 -8.86 1.75 11.88
C ARG A 80 -9.93 1.50 12.96
N ASP A 81 -11.20 1.47 12.59
CA ASP A 81 -12.33 1.26 13.52
C ASP A 81 -12.36 -0.17 14.10
N ASP A 82 -11.74 -1.12 13.41
CA ASP A 82 -11.59 -2.53 13.83
C ASP A 82 -10.43 -2.72 14.82
N LEU A 83 -9.63 -1.67 15.08
CA LEU A 83 -8.52 -1.72 16.02
C LEU A 83 -9.03 -2.03 17.43
N ARG A 84 -8.51 -3.12 17.99
CA ARG A 84 -8.68 -3.41 19.40
C ARG A 84 -7.53 -2.75 20.14
N LEU A 85 -7.85 -1.92 21.15
CA LEU A 85 -6.85 -1.39 22.08
C LEU A 85 -6.23 -2.53 22.88
N ILE A 86 -5.20 -3.13 22.31
CA ILE A 86 -4.32 -4.07 22.98
C ILE A 86 -3.11 -3.23 23.39
N PRO A 87 -2.78 -3.12 24.69
CA PRO A 87 -1.56 -2.47 25.11
C PRO A 87 -0.40 -3.34 24.64
N ILE A 88 0.23 -2.94 23.54
CA ILE A 88 1.38 -3.66 23.02
C ILE A 88 2.61 -2.79 23.28
N SER A 89 3.62 -3.33 23.97
CA SER A 89 4.95 -2.71 24.02
C SER A 89 5.65 -2.99 22.68
N LEU A 90 5.17 -2.36 21.61
CA LEU A 90 5.73 -2.57 20.27
C LEU A 90 7.08 -1.89 20.18
N THR A 91 8.12 -2.71 20.19
CA THR A 91 9.48 -2.26 19.95
C THR A 91 9.76 -2.42 18.47
N ILE A 92 10.22 -1.35 17.83
CA ILE A 92 10.62 -1.37 16.42
C ILE A 92 11.94 -2.14 16.31
N PRO A 93 12.15 -2.97 15.28
CA PRO A 93 13.42 -3.68 15.09
C PRO A 93 14.59 -2.69 15.03
N GLN A 94 15.65 -2.95 15.79
CA GLN A 94 16.81 -2.03 15.86
C GLN A 94 17.56 -1.93 14.53
N GLY A 95 17.57 -3.01 13.75
CA GLY A 95 18.23 -3.07 12.44
C GLY A 95 17.37 -2.56 11.29
N TRP A 96 16.14 -2.10 11.55
CA TRP A 96 15.25 -1.59 10.51
C TRP A 96 15.43 -0.09 10.30
N SER A 97 15.79 0.29 9.07
CA SER A 97 15.79 1.67 8.61
C SER A 97 14.37 2.12 8.28
N TYR A 98 14.05 3.37 8.58
CA TYR A 98 12.72 3.95 8.34
C TYR A 98 12.83 5.39 7.84
N ASN A 99 11.79 5.88 7.18
CA ASN A 99 11.70 7.27 6.74
C ASN A 99 10.70 8.05 7.62
N PRO A 100 11.15 9.02 8.44
CA PRO A 100 10.25 9.79 9.29
C PRO A 100 9.32 10.74 8.52
N ASN A 101 9.60 11.03 7.25
CA ASN A 101 8.85 12.01 6.45
C ASN A 101 7.60 11.43 5.78
N ASN A 102 7.40 10.11 5.83
CA ASN A 102 6.28 9.44 5.17
C ASN A 102 5.30 8.88 6.21
N ASP A 103 4.76 9.75 7.05
CA ASP A 103 3.97 9.40 8.25
C ASP A 103 2.45 9.39 8.01
N LEU A 104 2.01 8.97 6.82
CA LEU A 104 0.60 8.88 6.47
C LEU A 104 -0.04 7.70 7.18
N SER A 105 -1.22 7.90 7.80
CA SER A 105 -1.95 6.79 8.42
C SER A 105 -2.48 5.84 7.34
N MET A 106 -1.98 4.62 7.32
CA MET A 106 -2.32 3.63 6.31
C MET A 106 -3.68 3.01 6.56
N LEU A 107 -4.05 2.88 7.84
CA LEU A 107 -5.33 2.28 8.23
C LEU A 107 -6.56 3.14 7.93
N GLU A 108 -6.34 4.42 7.59
CA GLU A 108 -7.39 5.39 7.24
C GLU A 108 -7.64 5.54 5.73
N ILE A 109 -6.71 5.05 4.90
CA ILE A 109 -6.79 5.15 3.45
C ILE A 109 -7.29 3.82 2.86
N ASP A 110 -8.14 3.92 1.84
CA ASP A 110 -8.67 2.77 1.09
C ASP A 110 -7.53 1.85 0.61
N CYS A 111 -7.74 0.53 0.72
CA CYS A 111 -6.77 -0.46 0.26
C CYS A 111 -6.49 -0.31 -1.25
N GLY A 112 -5.30 -0.67 -1.71
CA GLY A 112 -4.84 -0.39 -3.08
C GLY A 112 -4.46 1.08 -3.34
N ILE A 113 -5.31 2.05 -2.98
CA ILE A 113 -4.98 3.49 -3.08
C ILE A 113 -3.79 3.84 -2.18
N VAL A 114 -3.80 3.36 -0.93
CA VAL A 114 -2.67 3.52 -0.02
C VAL A 114 -1.39 2.90 -0.59
N SER A 115 -1.46 1.73 -1.24
CA SER A 115 -0.30 1.10 -1.88
C SER A 115 0.28 1.99 -2.97
N LEU A 116 -0.59 2.58 -3.81
CA LEU A 116 -0.18 3.50 -4.86
C LEU A 116 0.40 4.81 -4.31
N VAL A 117 -0.20 5.39 -3.27
CA VAL A 117 0.33 6.59 -2.59
C VAL A 117 1.74 6.35 -2.08
N PHE A 118 1.99 5.23 -1.40
CA PHE A 118 3.32 4.91 -0.88
C PHE A 118 4.33 4.60 -2.00
N ALA A 119 3.91 3.92 -3.07
CA ALA A 119 4.74 3.70 -4.25
C ALA A 119 5.16 5.00 -4.92
N LEU A 120 4.23 5.96 -5.06
CA LEU A 120 4.50 7.29 -5.61
C LEU A 120 5.45 8.08 -4.70
N ASN A 121 5.20 8.09 -3.39
CA ASN A 121 6.08 8.77 -2.44
C ASN A 121 7.52 8.22 -2.50
N LYS A 122 7.69 6.90 -2.67
CA LYS A 122 9.02 6.25 -2.79
C LYS A 122 9.85 6.77 -3.97
N VAL A 123 9.20 7.27 -5.02
CA VAL A 123 9.85 7.86 -6.20
C VAL A 123 9.80 9.39 -6.21
N ASP A 124 9.66 9.99 -5.03
CA ASP A 124 9.58 11.44 -4.77
C ASP A 124 8.37 12.15 -5.42
N LEU A 125 7.30 11.41 -5.72
CA LEU A 125 6.05 11.96 -6.24
C LEU A 125 5.06 12.16 -5.10
N TYR A 126 5.34 13.14 -4.24
CA TYR A 126 4.60 13.37 -3.00
C TYR A 126 3.14 13.80 -3.23
N THR A 127 2.25 13.09 -2.55
CA THR A 127 0.81 13.31 -2.58
C THR A 127 0.34 14.17 -1.39
N SER A 128 -0.82 14.81 -1.52
CA SER A 128 -1.45 15.63 -0.48
C SER A 128 -2.76 15.05 0.04
N MET A 129 -3.50 14.33 -0.81
CA MET A 129 -4.80 13.74 -0.49
C MET A 129 -5.08 12.58 -1.45
N SER A 130 -5.92 11.63 -1.04
CA SER A 130 -6.39 10.55 -1.92
C SER A 130 -7.79 10.07 -1.54
N CYS A 131 -8.50 9.46 -2.50
CA CYS A 131 -9.81 8.82 -2.33
C CYS A 131 -10.06 7.85 -3.50
N ASP A 132 -10.65 6.68 -3.25
CA ASP A 132 -11.02 5.72 -4.30
C ASP A 132 -12.32 6.08 -5.05
N GLY A 133 -13.00 7.16 -4.66
CA GLY A 133 -14.25 7.63 -5.26
C GLY A 133 -15.50 6.89 -4.79
N HIS A 134 -15.36 5.91 -3.89
CA HIS A 134 -16.42 5.15 -3.22
C HIS A 134 -17.50 4.59 -4.15
N GLY A 135 -17.12 4.24 -5.38
CA GLY A 135 -18.02 3.72 -6.43
C GLY A 135 -18.98 4.75 -7.01
N GLN A 136 -18.88 6.01 -6.60
CA GLN A 136 -19.75 7.10 -7.05
C GLN A 136 -19.04 8.03 -8.04
N ARG A 137 -17.73 8.19 -7.92
CA ARG A 137 -16.90 9.12 -8.69
C ARG A 137 -15.59 8.47 -9.10
N GLU A 138 -14.84 9.15 -9.97
CA GLU A 138 -13.47 8.74 -10.28
C GLU A 138 -12.59 8.75 -9.02
N PRO A 139 -11.62 7.82 -8.91
CA PRO A 139 -10.59 7.91 -7.88
C PRO A 139 -9.74 9.16 -8.11
N LYS A 140 -9.22 9.74 -7.05
CA LYS A 140 -8.35 10.92 -7.12
C LYS A 140 -7.20 10.80 -6.14
N ILE A 141 -6.00 11.08 -6.63
CA ILE A 141 -4.78 11.26 -5.84
C ILE A 141 -4.21 12.62 -6.21
N TRP A 142 -4.22 13.56 -5.26
CA TRP A 142 -3.74 14.92 -5.45
C TRP A 142 -2.25 15.00 -5.11
N PHE A 143 -1.50 15.75 -5.92
CA PHE A 143 -0.09 16.01 -5.67
C PHE A 143 0.15 17.42 -5.15
N ASN A 144 1.31 17.60 -4.50
CA ASN A 144 1.83 18.90 -4.11
C ASN A 144 2.34 19.67 -5.35
N GLY A 145 1.42 20.34 -6.05
CA GLY A 145 1.70 21.16 -7.24
C GLY A 145 1.65 20.39 -8.58
N HIS A 146 2.25 20.98 -9.62
CA HIS A 146 2.19 20.50 -11.01
C HIS A 146 3.50 19.89 -11.54
N ALA A 147 4.58 19.92 -10.75
CA ALA A 147 5.93 19.54 -11.21
C ALA A 147 6.04 18.08 -11.70
N TYR A 148 5.10 17.23 -11.32
CA TYR A 148 5.17 15.78 -11.50
C TYR A 148 4.40 15.26 -12.73
N ILE A 149 3.69 16.12 -13.46
CA ILE A 149 2.77 15.70 -14.54
C ILE A 149 3.48 14.87 -15.61
N GLU A 150 4.61 15.34 -16.14
CA GLU A 150 5.31 14.62 -17.21
C GLU A 150 5.91 13.29 -16.75
N THR A 151 6.45 13.26 -15.52
CA THR A 151 6.96 12.03 -14.92
C THR A 151 5.84 11.00 -14.74
N ILE A 152 4.67 11.41 -14.25
CA ILE A 152 3.53 10.51 -14.06
C ILE A 152 2.96 10.06 -15.40
N ARG A 153 2.87 10.94 -16.41
CA ARG A 153 2.48 10.57 -17.78
C ARG A 153 3.41 9.48 -18.34
N LYS A 154 4.71 9.61 -18.12
CA LYS A 154 5.69 8.60 -18.55
C LYS A 154 5.46 7.26 -17.84
N ILE A 155 5.32 7.26 -16.51
CA ILE A 155 5.02 6.05 -15.73
C ILE A 155 3.75 5.38 -16.24
N LEU A 156 2.67 6.13 -16.43
CA LEU A 156 1.40 5.59 -16.93
C LEU A 156 1.52 5.02 -18.34
N MET A 157 2.24 5.71 -19.24
CA MET A 157 2.48 5.22 -20.60
C MET A 157 3.23 3.89 -20.60
N GLU A 158 4.25 3.75 -19.75
CA GLU A 158 5.04 2.52 -19.65
C GLU A 158 4.23 1.40 -18.96
N ALA A 159 3.56 1.70 -17.84
CA ALA A 159 2.70 0.75 -17.13
C ALA A 159 1.58 0.20 -18.02
N ASN A 160 0.93 1.04 -18.84
CA ASN A 160 -0.12 0.63 -19.78
C ASN A 160 0.35 -0.38 -20.85
N ARG A 161 1.66 -0.55 -21.06
CA ARG A 161 2.21 -1.57 -21.99
C ARG A 161 2.36 -2.94 -21.34
N GLU A 162 2.43 -2.98 -20.01
CA GLU A 162 2.77 -4.19 -19.25
C GLU A 162 1.61 -4.67 -18.36
N VAL A 163 0.75 -3.74 -17.94
CA VAL A 163 -0.35 -3.98 -17.00
C VAL A 163 -1.69 -3.78 -17.69
N SER A 164 -2.58 -4.76 -17.54
CA SER A 164 -3.94 -4.70 -18.07
C SER A 164 -4.88 -4.04 -17.07
N PHE A 165 -4.95 -2.70 -17.09
CA PHE A 165 -5.87 -1.95 -16.23
C PHE A 165 -7.33 -2.07 -16.68
N ALA A 166 -8.25 -2.02 -15.71
CA ALA A 166 -9.68 -1.92 -15.94
C ALA A 166 -10.10 -0.53 -16.45
N TYR A 167 -9.43 0.51 -15.96
CA TYR A 167 -9.66 1.90 -16.34
C TYR A 167 -8.44 2.54 -16.99
N ASP A 168 -8.67 3.64 -17.70
CA ASP A 168 -7.58 4.41 -18.31
C ASP A 168 -7.10 5.46 -17.30
N TRP A 169 -5.96 5.22 -16.67
CA TRP A 169 -5.38 6.14 -15.70
C TRP A 169 -4.71 7.32 -16.40
N GLU A 170 -4.90 8.51 -15.84
CA GLU A 170 -4.35 9.76 -16.36
C GLU A 170 -3.98 10.73 -15.24
N ILE A 171 -3.13 11.70 -15.58
CA ILE A 171 -2.90 12.86 -14.73
C ILE A 171 -3.34 14.15 -15.43
N ARG A 172 -4.11 14.96 -14.71
CA ARG A 172 -4.63 16.23 -15.19
C ARG A 172 -4.41 17.35 -14.17
N GLU A 173 -4.44 18.58 -14.65
CA GLU A 173 -4.43 19.77 -13.79
C GLU A 173 -5.82 20.01 -13.22
N GLU A 174 -5.91 20.25 -11.92
CA GLU A 174 -7.15 20.61 -11.22
C GLU A 174 -6.83 21.73 -10.21
N GLY A 175 -7.14 22.98 -10.59
CA GLY A 175 -6.78 24.16 -9.79
C GLY A 175 -5.27 24.34 -9.70
N SER A 176 -4.74 24.46 -8.48
CA SER A 176 -3.30 24.61 -8.20
C SER A 176 -2.54 23.28 -7.99
N SER A 177 -3.20 22.16 -8.28
CA SER A 177 -2.65 20.82 -8.09
C SER A 177 -2.75 20.00 -9.38
N SER A 178 -1.91 18.97 -9.46
CA SER A 178 -2.12 17.87 -10.40
C SER A 178 -2.84 16.71 -9.69
N VAL A 179 -3.68 15.99 -10.44
CA VAL A 179 -4.51 14.89 -9.93
C VAL A 179 -4.32 13.67 -10.82
N LEU A 180 -3.81 12.59 -10.23
CA LEU A 180 -3.87 11.26 -10.83
C LEU A 180 -5.26 10.70 -10.60
N THR A 181 -5.89 10.27 -11.68
CA THR A 181 -7.28 9.81 -11.70
C THR A 181 -7.47 8.75 -12.77
N ALA A 182 -8.67 8.17 -12.82
CA ALA A 182 -9.03 7.17 -13.82
C ALA A 182 -10.19 7.67 -14.69
N LYS A 183 -10.23 7.18 -15.92
CA LYS A 183 -11.31 7.39 -16.89
C LYS A 183 -12.00 6.07 -17.20
N LYS A 184 -13.32 6.11 -17.26
CA LYS A 184 -14.12 5.01 -17.82
C LYS A 184 -13.88 4.93 -19.33
N ARG A 185 -13.76 3.70 -19.84
CA ARG A 185 -13.69 3.44 -21.28
C ARG A 185 -15.03 3.67 -21.97
N LEU A 186 -16.13 3.38 -21.26
CA LEU A 186 -17.50 3.62 -21.72
C LEU A 186 -18.22 4.55 -20.74
N SER A 187 -18.93 5.55 -21.27
CA SER A 187 -19.60 6.58 -20.44
C SER A 187 -20.65 6.02 -19.48
N ASN A 188 -21.28 4.89 -19.83
CA ASN A 188 -22.38 4.29 -19.08
C ASN A 188 -21.94 3.26 -18.03
N ASP A 189 -20.64 2.97 -17.95
CA ASP A 189 -20.13 2.04 -16.94
C ASP A 189 -20.34 2.61 -15.53
N LYS A 190 -20.52 1.73 -14.55
CA LYS A 190 -20.49 2.12 -13.14
C LYS A 190 -19.05 2.04 -12.63
N TRP A 191 -18.72 2.90 -11.67
CA TRP A 191 -17.46 2.75 -10.96
C TRP A 191 -17.54 1.52 -10.08
N ASP A 192 -16.56 0.64 -10.24
CA ASP A 192 -16.35 -0.55 -9.44
C ASP A 192 -15.12 -0.31 -8.57
N VAL A 193 -15.35 -0.17 -7.26
CA VAL A 193 -14.31 0.11 -6.26
C VAL A 193 -13.23 -0.95 -6.29
N LYS A 194 -13.61 -2.23 -6.39
CA LYS A 194 -12.63 -3.32 -6.40
C LYS A 194 -11.68 -3.20 -7.58
N LYS A 195 -12.21 -2.90 -8.77
CA LYS A 195 -11.37 -2.70 -9.96
C LYS A 195 -10.43 -1.49 -9.84
N ILE A 196 -10.89 -0.42 -9.19
CA ILE A 196 -10.05 0.76 -8.92
C ILE A 196 -8.89 0.37 -8.00
N GLN A 197 -9.18 -0.37 -6.92
CA GLN A 197 -8.18 -0.81 -5.95
C GLN A 197 -7.21 -1.83 -6.57
N ASP A 198 -7.69 -2.76 -7.39
CA ASP A 198 -6.88 -3.71 -8.15
C ASP A 198 -5.95 -3.00 -9.14
N ASP A 199 -6.45 -2.00 -9.88
CA ASP A 199 -5.63 -1.19 -10.78
C ASP A 199 -4.57 -0.39 -10.00
N ALA A 200 -4.95 0.24 -8.89
CA ALA A 200 -4.04 1.01 -8.05
C ALA A 200 -2.92 0.13 -7.47
N LEU A 201 -3.27 -1.09 -7.04
CA LEU A 201 -2.29 -2.08 -6.60
C LEU A 201 -1.36 -2.47 -7.74
N ALA A 202 -1.87 -2.79 -8.93
CA ALA A 202 -1.06 -3.18 -10.07
C ALA A 202 -0.11 -2.06 -10.51
N LEU A 203 -0.56 -0.80 -10.48
CA LEU A 203 0.29 0.36 -10.74
C LEU A 203 1.34 0.55 -9.63
N SER A 204 0.98 0.32 -8.37
CA SER A 204 1.94 0.37 -7.26
C SER A 204 3.05 -0.68 -7.43
N GLU A 205 2.68 -1.92 -7.76
CA GLU A 205 3.65 -3.01 -8.01
C GLU A 205 4.56 -2.67 -9.20
N TYR A 206 4.00 -2.11 -10.27
CA TYR A 206 4.77 -1.63 -11.41
C TYR A 206 5.83 -0.60 -10.99
N ILE A 207 5.45 0.41 -10.20
CA ILE A 207 6.37 1.43 -9.70
C ILE A 207 7.44 0.81 -8.81
N TYR A 208 7.06 -0.04 -7.84
CA TYR A 208 8.01 -0.70 -6.94
C TYR A 208 9.05 -1.55 -7.69
N ASN A 209 8.66 -2.21 -8.77
CA ASN A 209 9.53 -3.10 -9.53
C ASN A 209 10.42 -2.37 -10.55
N ASN A 210 9.97 -1.24 -11.12
CA ASN A 210 10.65 -0.58 -12.23
C ASN A 210 11.34 0.73 -11.84
N TYR A 211 10.93 1.35 -10.74
CA TYR A 211 11.41 2.66 -10.30
C TYR A 211 12.03 2.54 -8.90
N PHE A 212 13.11 1.78 -8.80
CA PHE A 212 13.89 1.69 -7.58
C PHE A 212 15.08 2.67 -7.63
N ARG A 213 15.11 3.65 -6.72
CA ARG A 213 16.36 4.38 -6.44
C ARG A 213 17.19 3.52 -5.49
N ILE A 214 18.32 3.03 -5.97
CA ILE A 214 19.38 2.52 -5.10
C ILE A 214 19.90 3.75 -4.34
N TRP A 215 19.62 3.81 -3.04
CA TRP A 215 20.23 4.77 -2.12
C TRP A 215 21.40 4.10 -1.42
#